data_AF-L0HIU3-F1
#
_entry.id   AF-L0HIU3-F1
#
_cell.length_a   1.000
_cell.length_b   1.000
_cell.length_c   1.000
_cell.angle_alpha   90.00
_cell.angle_beta   90.00
_cell.angle_gamma   90.00
#
_symmetry.space_group_name_H-M   'P 1'
#
loop_
_entity.id
_entity.type
_entity.pdbx_description
1 polymer ?
#
loop_
_entity_poly.entity_id
_entity_poly.type
_entity_poly.pdbx_seq_one_letter_code
_entity_poly.pdbx_strand_id
1 'polypeptide(L)'
;MTDPDKKKIVSYGIGIALFLSLTTFFLDICIFRISSITGIIILSGFAVLLCLFIYMAKMKFSFRELVLPVVIAFGAAVLVLILAAFAGNALIHDMPGTVTYTVSVNGLDRYNGGLATDIIVPLPMINGEQAFSDDELQYRQFGQWKSMLVVTPQGKMIAFQSLDRNLTNIHAQWFRESRKNTMKIDSSKDLLSPRINLTQVNYTRTVSPDVTGGGYVSKVYIEKEMRAFDEKNGTISFNISFFVSEGTTLGFLGKTYNAQVSEEIPAGFRQSVPVAVYIEKITG
;
A
#
# COMPACT_ATOMS: atom_id res chain seq x y z
N MET A 1 -57.02 -20.45 -25.70
CA MET A 1 -55.76 -19.71 -25.88
C MET A 1 -55.38 -19.79 -27.33
N THR A 2 -55.41 -18.66 -28.05
CA THR A 2 -55.26 -18.65 -29.51
C THR A 2 -53.79 -18.81 -29.91
N ASP A 3 -53.51 -19.33 -31.10
CA ASP A 3 -52.15 -19.49 -31.64
C ASP A 3 -51.27 -18.21 -31.58
N PRO A 4 -51.80 -16.99 -31.83
CA PRO A 4 -51.02 -15.75 -31.64
C PRO A 4 -50.64 -15.45 -30.17
N ASP A 5 -51.41 -15.90 -29.18
CA ASP A 5 -51.07 -15.70 -27.76
C ASP A 5 -49.88 -16.57 -27.34
N LYS A 6 -49.82 -17.82 -27.84
CA LYS A 6 -48.69 -18.72 -27.59
C LYS A 6 -47.39 -18.16 -28.16
N LYS A 7 -47.46 -17.58 -29.37
CA LYS A 7 -46.31 -16.95 -30.01
C LYS A 7 -45.77 -15.77 -29.18
N LYS A 8 -46.63 -14.86 -28.73
CA LYS A 8 -46.20 -13.73 -27.88
C LYS A 8 -45.48 -14.20 -26.62
N ILE A 9 -46.03 -15.19 -25.91
CA ILE A 9 -45.43 -15.71 -24.67
C ILE A 9 -44.04 -16.31 -24.90
N VAL A 10 -43.88 -17.10 -25.97
CA VAL A 10 -42.59 -17.70 -26.32
C VAL A 10 -41.55 -16.63 -26.67
N SER A 11 -41.95 -15.59 -27.41
CA SER A 11 -41.08 -14.48 -27.79
C SER A 11 -40.61 -13.66 -26.58
N TYR A 12 -41.50 -13.38 -25.63
CA TYR A 12 -41.12 -12.72 -24.37
C TYR A 12 -40.23 -13.60 -23.48
N GLY A 13 -40.51 -14.91 -23.42
CA GLY A 13 -39.66 -15.86 -22.68
C GLY A 13 -38.21 -15.88 -23.18
N ILE A 14 -38.02 -15.74 -24.50
CA ILE A 14 -36.68 -15.64 -25.11
C ILE A 14 -35.99 -14.34 -24.73
N GLY A 15 -36.71 -13.21 -24.77
CA GLY A 15 -36.17 -11.93 -24.33
C GLY A 15 -35.69 -11.98 -22.87
N ILE A 16 -36.47 -12.59 -21.98
CA ILE A 16 -36.12 -12.75 -20.57
C ILE A 16 -34.90 -13.67 -20.41
N ALA A 17 -34.86 -14.82 -21.10
CA ALA A 17 -33.74 -15.75 -21.03
C ALA A 17 -32.44 -15.11 -21.56
N LEU A 18 -32.51 -14.37 -22.67
CA LEU A 18 -31.39 -13.59 -23.19
C LEU A 18 -30.91 -12.56 -22.17
N PHE A 19 -31.83 -11.75 -21.63
CA PHE A 19 -31.50 -10.73 -20.64
C PHE A 19 -30.80 -11.33 -19.42
N LEU A 20 -31.35 -12.39 -18.83
CA LEU A 20 -30.76 -13.07 -17.68
C LEU A 20 -29.38 -13.66 -18.01
N SER A 21 -29.23 -14.35 -19.14
CA SER A 21 -27.94 -14.93 -19.53
C SER A 21 -26.85 -13.86 -19.76
N LEU A 22 -27.18 -12.78 -20.47
CA LEU A 22 -26.24 -11.68 -20.74
C LEU A 22 -25.86 -10.95 -19.45
N THR A 23 -26.84 -10.57 -18.63
CA THR A 23 -26.58 -9.83 -17.39
C THR A 23 -25.74 -10.65 -16.42
N THR A 24 -26.01 -11.95 -16.29
CA THR A 24 -25.21 -12.82 -15.42
C THR A 24 -23.78 -12.97 -15.93
N PHE A 25 -23.60 -13.17 -17.24
CA PHE A 25 -22.26 -13.22 -17.86
C PHE A 25 -21.43 -11.95 -17.60
N PHE A 26 -22.06 -10.79 -17.78
CA PHE A 26 -21.38 -9.51 -17.64
C PHE A 26 -21.07 -9.15 -16.18
N LEU A 27 -22.00 -9.41 -15.26
CA LEU A 27 -21.76 -9.23 -13.82
C LEU A 27 -20.57 -10.06 -13.34
N ASP A 28 -20.44 -11.29 -13.84
CA ASP A 28 -19.37 -12.20 -13.44
C ASP A 28 -17.99 -11.77 -13.98
N ILE A 29 -17.94 -11.23 -15.22
CA ILE A 29 -16.74 -10.60 -15.77
C ILE A 29 -16.33 -9.37 -14.95
N CYS A 30 -17.30 -8.51 -14.61
CA CYS A 30 -17.02 -7.25 -13.92
C CYS A 30 -16.64 -7.45 -12.44
N ILE A 31 -17.21 -8.43 -11.75
CA ILE A 31 -17.05 -8.60 -10.30
C ILE A 31 -15.98 -9.64 -9.97
N PHE A 32 -15.96 -10.80 -10.63
CA PHE A 32 -15.21 -11.96 -10.15
C PHE A 32 -13.94 -12.29 -10.95
N ARG A 33 -13.64 -11.54 -12.01
CA ARG A 33 -12.43 -11.75 -12.85
C ARG A 33 -12.32 -13.23 -13.25
N ILE A 34 -13.34 -13.73 -13.95
CA ILE A 34 -13.50 -15.09 -14.52
C ILE A 34 -13.23 -16.20 -13.49
N SER A 35 -14.28 -16.58 -12.75
CA SER A 35 -14.24 -17.80 -11.93
C SER A 35 -14.66 -19.02 -12.76
N SER A 36 -14.26 -20.23 -12.36
CA SER A 36 -14.65 -21.47 -13.03
C SER A 36 -16.17 -21.73 -13.02
N ILE A 37 -16.91 -21.09 -12.12
CA ILE A 37 -18.38 -21.20 -11.98
C ILE A 37 -19.09 -20.43 -13.11
N THR A 38 -18.45 -19.36 -13.60
CA THR A 38 -18.92 -18.50 -14.70
C THR A 38 -19.16 -19.29 -15.98
N GLY A 39 -18.30 -20.25 -16.29
CA GLY A 39 -18.42 -21.10 -17.46
C GLY A 39 -19.70 -21.94 -17.47
N ILE A 40 -20.12 -22.46 -16.32
CA ILE A 40 -21.31 -23.32 -16.18
C ILE A 40 -22.59 -22.51 -16.41
N ILE A 41 -22.63 -21.29 -15.88
CA ILE A 41 -23.79 -20.40 -16.03
C ILE A 41 -23.95 -19.96 -17.49
N ILE A 42 -22.85 -19.60 -18.18
CA ILE A 42 -22.88 -19.27 -19.61
C ILE A 42 -23.35 -20.47 -20.44
N LEU A 43 -22.82 -21.67 -20.16
CA LEU A 43 -23.18 -22.89 -20.88
C LEU A 43 -24.66 -23.20 -20.73
N SER A 44 -25.21 -23.04 -19.53
CA SER A 44 -26.63 -23.25 -19.26
C SER A 44 -27.52 -22.21 -19.98
N GLY A 45 -27.11 -20.93 -19.99
CA GLY A 45 -27.79 -19.88 -20.73
C GLY A 45 -27.81 -20.15 -22.24
N PHE A 46 -26.67 -20.58 -22.79
CA PHE A 46 -26.54 -20.95 -24.20
C PHE A 46 -27.41 -22.17 -24.56
N ALA A 47 -27.48 -23.18 -23.69
CA ALA A 47 -28.33 -24.35 -23.87
C ALA A 47 -29.83 -23.97 -23.92
N VAL A 48 -30.28 -23.08 -23.03
CA VAL A 48 -31.66 -22.58 -23.02
C VAL A 48 -31.96 -21.78 -24.30
N LEU A 49 -31.04 -20.94 -24.76
CA LEU A 49 -31.18 -20.21 -26.02
C LEU A 49 -31.24 -21.13 -27.23
N LEU A 50 -30.42 -22.19 -27.24
CA LEU A 50 -30.43 -23.20 -28.29
C LEU A 50 -31.77 -23.95 -28.33
N CYS A 51 -32.28 -24.39 -27.17
CA CYS A 51 -33.58 -25.04 -27.06
C CYS A 51 -34.72 -24.15 -27.57
N LEU A 52 -34.70 -22.87 -27.21
CA LEU A 52 -35.68 -21.89 -27.67
C LEU A 52 -35.57 -21.62 -29.17
N PHE A 53 -34.35 -21.54 -29.71
CA PHE A 53 -34.13 -21.38 -31.15
C PHE A 53 -34.66 -22.57 -31.95
N ILE A 54 -34.40 -23.79 -31.50
CA ILE A 54 -34.94 -25.04 -32.11
C ILE A 54 -36.47 -25.04 -32.05
N TYR A 55 -37.04 -24.64 -30.91
CA TYR A 55 -38.49 -24.53 -30.74
C TYR A 55 -39.12 -23.51 -31.70
N MET A 56 -38.44 -22.37 -31.92
CA MET A 56 -38.90 -21.34 -32.87
C MET A 56 -38.79 -21.76 -34.33
N ALA A 57 -37.71 -22.44 -34.71
CA ALA A 57 -37.56 -23.01 -36.04
C ALA A 57 -38.73 -23.96 -36.37
N LYS A 58 -39.20 -24.70 -35.37
CA LYS A 58 -40.37 -25.58 -35.48
C LYS A 58 -41.70 -24.83 -35.62
N MET A 59 -41.83 -23.64 -35.04
CA MET A 59 -43.07 -22.82 -35.08
C MET A 59 -43.17 -21.85 -36.26
N LYS A 60 -42.19 -21.80 -37.17
CA LYS A 60 -42.15 -20.87 -38.32
C LYS A 60 -42.41 -19.42 -37.92
N PHE A 61 -41.68 -18.95 -36.91
CA PHE A 61 -41.77 -17.57 -36.45
C PHE A 61 -41.31 -16.56 -37.52
N SER A 62 -42.01 -15.43 -37.64
CA SER A 62 -41.57 -14.34 -38.50
C SER A 62 -40.49 -13.52 -37.80
N PHE A 63 -39.42 -13.20 -38.52
CA PHE A 63 -38.27 -12.44 -37.99
C PHE A 63 -38.69 -11.13 -37.31
N ARG A 64 -39.75 -10.46 -37.80
CA ARG A 64 -40.27 -9.21 -37.22
C ARG A 64 -40.80 -9.37 -35.79
N GLU A 65 -41.30 -10.54 -35.41
CA GLU A 65 -41.87 -10.80 -34.07
C GLU A 65 -40.80 -11.08 -33.00
N LEU A 66 -39.55 -11.28 -33.44
CA LEU A 66 -38.38 -11.56 -32.60
C LEU A 66 -37.50 -10.34 -32.35
N VAL A 67 -37.43 -9.42 -33.32
CA VAL A 67 -36.54 -8.25 -33.26
C VAL A 67 -36.85 -7.39 -32.04
N LEU A 68 -38.13 -7.10 -31.78
CA LEU A 68 -38.54 -6.23 -30.67
C LEU A 68 -38.09 -6.76 -29.28
N PRO A 69 -38.41 -8.00 -28.87
CA PRO A 69 -37.98 -8.50 -27.56
C PRO A 69 -36.47 -8.71 -27.45
N VAL A 70 -35.78 -9.07 -28.54
CA VAL A 70 -34.31 -9.18 -28.53
C VAL A 70 -33.65 -7.82 -28.32
N VAL A 71 -34.14 -6.78 -29.00
CA VAL A 71 -33.62 -5.40 -28.83
C VAL A 71 -33.89 -4.89 -27.42
N ILE A 72 -35.09 -5.13 -26.88
CA ILE A 72 -35.43 -4.78 -25.49
C ILE A 72 -34.52 -5.51 -24.49
N ALA A 73 -34.31 -6.81 -24.67
CA ALA A 73 -33.46 -7.62 -23.80
C ALA A 73 -32.00 -7.15 -23.84
N PHE A 74 -31.48 -6.85 -25.04
CA PHE A 74 -30.13 -6.34 -25.20
C PHE A 74 -29.97 -4.94 -24.58
N GLY A 75 -30.91 -4.03 -24.85
CA GLY A 75 -30.90 -2.69 -24.26
C GLY A 75 -30.97 -2.71 -22.72
N ALA A 76 -31.82 -3.56 -22.15
CA ALA A 76 -31.90 -3.76 -20.72
C ALA A 76 -30.60 -4.33 -20.14
N ALA A 77 -29.95 -5.29 -20.82
CA ALA A 77 -28.68 -5.86 -20.37
C ALA A 77 -27.55 -4.81 -20.38
N VAL A 78 -27.48 -3.97 -21.43
CA VAL A 78 -26.53 -2.85 -21.50
C VAL A 78 -26.79 -1.84 -20.39
N LEU A 79 -28.05 -1.52 -20.08
CA LEU A 79 -28.40 -0.60 -19.00
C LEU A 79 -27.95 -1.15 -17.63
N VAL A 80 -28.18 -2.43 -17.36
CA VAL A 80 -27.71 -3.10 -16.13
C VAL A 80 -26.19 -3.07 -16.04
N LEU A 81 -25.49 -3.27 -17.17
CA LEU A 81 -24.03 -3.14 -17.24
C LEU A 81 -23.55 -1.74 -16.87
N ILE A 82 -24.17 -0.70 -17.42
CA ILE A 82 -23.84 0.69 -17.10
C ILE A 82 -24.09 0.95 -15.62
N LEU A 83 -25.24 0.53 -15.08
CA LEU A 83 -25.56 0.68 -13.67
C LEU A 83 -24.61 -0.10 -12.77
N ALA A 84 -24.20 -1.32 -13.16
CA ALA A 84 -23.24 -2.13 -12.42
C ALA A 84 -21.83 -1.55 -12.48
N ALA A 85 -21.41 -0.95 -13.59
CA ALA A 85 -20.14 -0.23 -13.70
C ALA A 85 -20.14 1.04 -12.84
N PHE A 86 -21.25 1.80 -12.84
CA PHE A 86 -21.41 2.98 -11.97
C PHE A 86 -21.50 2.61 -10.49
N ALA A 87 -22.28 1.59 -10.14
CA ALA A 87 -22.39 1.08 -8.78
C ALA A 87 -21.07 0.44 -8.33
N GLY A 88 -20.39 -0.31 -9.19
CA GLY A 88 -19.07 -0.86 -8.95
C GLY A 88 -18.06 0.24 -8.66
N ASN A 89 -18.00 1.30 -9.47
CA ASN A 89 -17.14 2.45 -9.18
C ASN A 89 -17.53 3.20 -7.90
N ALA A 90 -18.81 3.26 -7.56
CA ALA A 90 -19.28 3.88 -6.33
C ALA A 90 -19.03 3.02 -5.07
N LEU A 91 -18.95 1.69 -5.24
CA LEU A 91 -18.79 0.70 -4.16
C LEU A 91 -17.35 0.22 -3.99
N ILE A 92 -16.46 0.42 -4.97
CA ILE A 92 -15.02 0.27 -4.75
C ILE A 92 -14.59 1.44 -3.87
N HIS A 93 -14.71 1.20 -2.56
CA HIS A 93 -14.35 2.14 -1.52
C HIS A 93 -12.94 2.67 -1.77
N ASP A 94 -12.81 3.99 -1.76
CA ASP A 94 -11.51 4.62 -1.64
C ASP A 94 -10.88 4.13 -0.32
N MET A 95 -9.82 3.33 -0.42
CA MET A 95 -9.06 2.92 0.74
C MET A 95 -8.07 4.04 1.06
N PRO A 96 -8.07 4.58 2.29
CA PRO A 96 -7.14 5.63 2.65
C PRO A 96 -5.71 5.12 2.51
N GLY A 97 -4.81 6.00 2.07
CA GLY A 97 -3.38 5.74 2.11
C GLY A 97 -2.92 5.44 3.54
N THR A 98 -1.79 4.76 3.67
CA THR A 98 -1.21 4.42 4.98
C THR A 98 0.22 4.90 5.07
N VAL A 99 0.60 5.32 6.27
CA VAL A 99 1.94 5.83 6.58
C VAL A 99 2.40 5.14 7.85
N THR A 100 3.51 4.41 7.75
CA THR A 100 4.12 3.68 8.87
C THR A 100 5.59 4.04 8.95
N TYR A 101 6.05 4.45 10.12
CA TYR A 101 7.46 4.70 10.40
C TYR A 101 7.90 3.84 11.58
N THR A 102 8.91 3.01 11.37
CA THR A 102 9.44 2.10 12.39
C THR A 102 10.92 2.36 12.57
N VAL A 103 11.34 2.48 13.84
CA VAL A 103 12.74 2.60 14.23
C VAL A 103 13.07 1.46 15.18
N SER A 104 14.04 0.65 14.82
CA SER A 104 14.61 -0.38 15.69
C SER A 104 16.12 -0.15 15.81
N VAL A 105 16.60 0.03 17.04
CA VAL A 105 18.03 0.16 17.34
C VAL A 105 18.40 -0.92 18.34
N ASN A 106 19.22 -1.87 17.89
CA ASN A 106 19.58 -3.08 18.63
C ASN A 106 21.05 -3.05 19.06
N GLY A 107 21.37 -3.78 20.12
CA GLY A 107 22.71 -3.88 20.69
C GLY A 107 23.05 -2.77 21.69
N LEU A 108 22.07 -1.92 22.04
CA LEU A 108 22.22 -0.85 23.04
C LEU A 108 22.33 -1.42 24.45
N ASP A 109 21.75 -2.59 24.70
CA ASP A 109 21.84 -3.37 25.94
C ASP A 109 23.27 -3.80 26.32
N ARG A 110 24.24 -3.63 25.41
CA ARG A 110 25.67 -3.87 25.64
C ARG A 110 26.45 -2.61 26.00
N TYR A 111 25.74 -1.51 26.24
CA TYR A 111 26.32 -0.19 26.49
C TYR A 111 25.82 0.41 27.79
N ASN A 112 26.72 1.12 28.47
CA ASN A 112 26.37 2.08 29.50
C ASN A 112 26.15 3.46 28.90
N GLY A 113 25.02 4.07 29.23
CA GLY A 113 24.68 5.45 28.95
C GLY A 113 25.44 6.46 29.83
N GLY A 114 25.39 7.72 29.41
CA GLY A 114 25.90 8.87 30.16
C GLY A 114 24.90 9.39 31.21
N LEU A 115 24.98 10.69 31.53
CA LEU A 115 23.96 11.37 32.35
C LEU A 115 22.63 11.54 31.61
N ALA A 116 22.72 11.78 30.31
CA ALA A 116 21.64 11.71 29.35
C ALA A 116 22.22 11.10 28.08
N THR A 117 21.48 10.17 27.47
CA THR A 117 21.91 9.45 26.28
C THR A 117 20.93 9.69 25.16
N ASP A 118 21.40 10.24 24.05
CA ASP A 118 20.60 10.50 22.86
C ASP A 118 21.02 9.58 21.70
N ILE A 119 20.03 8.94 21.08
CA ILE A 119 20.17 8.27 19.79
C ILE A 119 19.32 9.04 18.78
N ILE A 120 19.93 9.64 17.76
CA ILE A 120 19.23 10.50 16.80
C ILE A 120 19.13 9.81 15.45
N VAL A 121 17.93 9.80 14.87
CA VAL A 121 17.61 9.13 13.60
C VAL A 121 16.90 10.06 12.62
N PRO A 122 16.95 9.77 11.31
CA PRO A 122 16.28 10.55 10.27
C PRO A 122 14.77 10.67 10.47
N LEU A 123 14.21 11.83 10.15
CA LEU A 123 12.80 12.15 10.23
C LEU A 123 12.04 11.60 9.00
N PRO A 124 10.86 10.97 9.16
CA PRO A 124 10.04 10.55 8.03
C PRO A 124 9.39 11.77 7.35
N MET A 125 9.48 11.81 6.02
CA MET A 125 9.05 12.92 5.19
C MET A 125 8.18 12.45 4.02
N ILE A 126 7.20 13.26 3.64
CA ILE A 126 6.35 13.07 2.47
C ILE A 126 6.38 14.38 1.69
N ASN A 127 6.83 14.34 0.43
CA ASN A 127 6.89 15.50 -0.46
C ASN A 127 7.65 16.72 0.09
N GLY A 128 8.64 16.50 0.96
CA GLY A 128 9.41 17.56 1.62
C GLY A 128 8.78 18.13 2.89
N GLU A 129 7.63 17.61 3.34
CA GLU A 129 7.01 17.94 4.63
C GLU A 129 7.09 16.75 5.60
N GLN A 130 7.03 17.03 6.90
CA GLN A 130 7.07 16.00 7.94
C GLN A 130 5.85 15.08 7.85
N ALA A 131 6.07 13.76 7.82
CA ALA A 131 4.99 12.79 7.62
C ALA A 131 4.00 12.72 8.81
N PHE A 132 4.52 12.95 10.02
CA PHE A 132 3.76 13.01 11.27
C PHE A 132 3.85 14.42 11.84
N SER A 133 2.86 14.87 12.61
CA SER A 133 2.93 16.15 13.31
C SER A 133 3.93 16.12 14.46
N ASP A 134 4.30 17.29 14.95
CA ASP A 134 5.22 17.42 16.08
C ASP A 134 4.67 16.75 17.34
N ASP A 135 3.37 16.88 17.61
CA ASP A 135 2.71 16.24 18.75
C ASP A 135 2.65 14.71 18.64
N GLU A 136 2.64 14.17 17.41
CA GLU A 136 2.68 12.72 17.19
C GLU A 136 4.06 12.13 17.49
N LEU A 137 5.13 12.88 17.18
CA LEU A 137 6.51 12.44 17.30
C LEU A 137 7.15 12.79 18.64
N GLN A 138 6.76 13.88 19.28
CA GLN A 138 7.40 14.35 20.52
C GLN A 138 6.81 13.70 21.77
N TYR A 139 7.69 13.53 22.76
CA TYR A 139 7.38 13.07 24.11
C TYR A 139 6.67 11.71 24.19
N ARG A 140 6.81 10.86 23.17
CA ARG A 140 6.33 9.47 23.22
C ARG A 140 7.34 8.62 23.97
N GLN A 141 6.85 7.72 24.81
CA GLN A 141 7.68 6.80 25.57
C GLN A 141 7.75 5.44 24.88
N PHE A 142 8.97 4.92 24.70
CA PHE A 142 9.28 3.62 24.12
C PHE A 142 10.25 2.87 25.04
N GLY A 143 9.69 2.12 26.00
CA GLY A 143 10.49 1.52 27.08
C GLY A 143 11.11 2.62 27.95
N GLN A 144 12.43 2.66 28.03
CA GLN A 144 13.18 3.70 28.76
C GLN A 144 13.46 4.96 27.93
N TRP A 145 13.14 4.94 26.64
CA TRP A 145 13.45 6.02 25.71
C TRP A 145 12.27 6.95 25.51
N LYS A 146 12.54 8.26 25.52
CA LYS A 146 11.58 9.30 25.20
C LYS A 146 11.93 9.93 23.86
N SER A 147 10.98 10.00 22.94
CA SER A 147 11.21 10.65 21.65
C SER A 147 11.11 12.17 21.76
N MET A 148 11.97 12.89 21.04
CA MET A 148 11.99 14.35 20.98
C MET A 148 12.39 14.79 19.57
N LEU A 149 11.86 15.92 19.12
CA LEU A 149 12.33 16.53 17.86
C LEU A 149 13.51 17.43 18.17
N VAL A 150 14.58 17.24 17.41
CA VAL A 150 15.82 17.99 17.57
C VAL A 150 16.23 18.62 16.24
N VAL A 151 16.80 19.82 16.32
CA VAL A 151 17.36 20.50 15.16
C VAL A 151 18.86 20.27 15.16
N THR A 152 19.34 19.48 14.21
CA THR A 152 20.77 19.28 13.97
C THR A 152 21.26 20.28 12.91
N PRO A 153 22.59 20.49 12.75
CA PRO A 153 23.12 21.35 11.69
C PRO A 153 22.69 20.93 10.27
N GLN A 154 22.28 19.67 10.08
CA GLN A 154 21.87 19.11 8.78
C GLN A 154 20.35 19.13 8.59
N GLY A 155 19.58 19.45 9.63
CA GLY A 155 18.12 19.50 9.58
C GLY A 155 17.44 18.92 10.82
N LYS A 156 16.11 18.92 10.78
CA LYS A 156 15.27 18.38 11.85
C LYS A 156 15.30 16.85 11.82
N MET A 157 15.43 16.24 13.01
CA MET A 157 15.57 14.79 13.22
C MET A 157 14.82 14.37 14.49
N ILE A 158 14.71 13.06 14.72
CA ILE A 158 14.11 12.48 15.93
C ILE A 158 15.23 11.99 16.85
N ALA A 159 15.28 12.48 18.08
CA ALA A 159 16.11 11.94 19.14
C ALA A 159 15.29 10.99 20.03
N PHE A 160 15.91 9.88 20.42
CA PHE A 160 15.47 9.02 21.50
C PHE A 160 16.39 9.28 22.68
N GLN A 161 15.84 9.84 23.75
CA GLN A 161 16.57 10.21 24.95
C GLN A 161 16.30 9.24 26.09
N SER A 162 17.35 8.78 26.77
CA SER A 162 17.26 8.02 28.02
C SER A 162 18.13 8.67 29.10
N LEU A 163 17.63 8.66 30.34
CA LEU A 163 18.39 9.07 31.53
C LEU A 163 18.98 7.88 32.29
N ASP A 164 18.70 6.66 31.83
CA ASP A 164 19.18 5.44 32.45
C ASP A 164 20.61 5.12 32.00
N ARG A 165 21.40 4.57 32.92
CA ARG A 165 22.75 4.09 32.61
C ARG A 165 22.74 2.74 31.91
N ASN A 166 21.81 1.86 32.28
CA ASN A 166 21.65 0.56 31.62
C ASN A 166 20.69 0.76 30.45
N LEU A 167 21.22 0.84 29.24
CA LEU A 167 20.41 1.13 28.07
C LEU A 167 19.62 -0.11 27.62
N THR A 168 18.42 0.10 27.08
CA THR A 168 17.66 -0.95 26.39
C THR A 168 17.66 -0.71 24.88
N ASN A 169 17.36 -1.74 24.11
CA ASN A 169 17.09 -1.57 22.69
C ASN A 169 15.88 -0.64 22.47
N ILE A 170 15.91 0.08 21.35
CA ILE A 170 14.81 0.96 20.94
C ILE A 170 13.94 0.20 19.96
N HIS A 171 12.64 0.19 20.18
CA HIS A 171 11.66 -0.18 19.18
C HIS A 171 10.50 0.81 19.24
N ALA A 172 10.36 1.60 18.18
CA ALA A 172 9.36 2.65 18.07
C ALA A 172 8.62 2.51 16.74
N GLN A 173 7.30 2.65 16.80
CA GLN A 173 6.44 2.60 15.62
C GLN A 173 5.41 3.72 15.68
N TRP A 174 5.28 4.42 14.57
CA TRP A 174 4.20 5.36 14.31
C TRP A 174 3.39 4.87 13.13
N PHE A 175 2.07 4.95 13.25
CA PHE A 175 1.14 4.56 12.21
C PHE A 175 0.07 5.64 12.07
N ARG A 176 -0.27 5.93 10.82
CA ARG A 176 -1.35 6.85 10.48
C ARG A 176 -2.02 6.43 9.18
N GLU A 177 -3.35 6.47 9.17
CA GLU A 177 -4.13 6.49 7.95
C GLU A 177 -4.16 7.92 7.38
N SER A 178 -3.89 8.05 6.08
CA SER A 178 -4.02 9.31 5.36
C SER A 178 -5.48 9.75 5.40
N ARG A 179 -5.75 10.87 6.08
CA ARG A 179 -7.08 11.48 6.12
C ARG A 179 -7.54 12.05 4.76
N LYS A 180 -6.64 12.13 3.78
CA LYS A 180 -6.92 12.64 2.43
C LYS A 180 -6.83 11.50 1.43
N ASN A 181 -7.91 11.22 0.71
CA ASN A 181 -7.97 10.33 -0.47
C ASN A 181 -7.14 10.84 -1.68
N THR A 182 -6.22 11.77 -1.46
CA THR A 182 -5.47 12.48 -2.51
C THR A 182 -3.98 12.56 -2.21
N MET A 183 -3.50 11.73 -1.28
CA MET A 183 -2.07 11.63 -1.01
C MET A 183 -1.35 11.15 -2.27
N LYS A 184 -0.52 12.02 -2.84
CA LYS A 184 0.38 11.69 -3.96
C LYS A 184 1.81 11.72 -3.44
N ILE A 185 2.62 10.75 -3.82
CA ILE A 185 4.00 10.61 -3.34
C ILE A 185 4.95 10.97 -4.48
N ASP A 186 5.79 11.97 -4.23
CA ASP A 186 6.94 12.31 -5.07
C ASP A 186 8.21 11.69 -4.48
N SER A 187 8.61 10.54 -5.03
CA SER A 187 9.82 9.82 -4.61
C SER A 187 11.13 10.52 -5.00
N SER A 188 11.08 11.62 -5.74
CA SER A 188 12.27 12.46 -5.98
C SER A 188 12.64 13.31 -4.75
N LYS A 189 11.68 13.49 -3.84
CA LYS A 189 11.89 14.15 -2.54
C LYS A 189 12.38 13.13 -1.50
N ASP A 190 13.05 13.65 -0.49
CA ASP A 190 13.56 12.84 0.61
C ASP A 190 12.39 12.21 1.37
N LEU A 191 12.46 10.89 1.59
CA LEU A 191 11.51 10.13 2.40
C LEU A 191 11.97 10.00 3.87
N LEU A 192 13.29 10.08 4.08
CA LEU A 192 13.99 10.13 5.35
C LEU A 192 14.97 11.31 5.34
N SER A 193 14.69 12.36 6.09
CA SER A 193 15.50 13.58 6.16
C SER A 193 16.44 13.57 7.38
N PRO A 194 17.68 14.08 7.27
CA PRO A 194 18.20 14.87 6.15
C PRO A 194 18.91 14.03 5.09
N ARG A 195 18.84 14.45 3.83
CA ARG A 195 19.76 13.99 2.78
C ARG A 195 21.09 14.73 2.86
N ILE A 196 22.18 13.98 2.83
CA ILE A 196 23.55 14.51 2.86
C ILE A 196 24.35 14.04 1.65
N ASN A 197 25.36 14.83 1.29
CA ASN A 197 26.38 14.40 0.34
C ASN A 197 27.32 13.39 1.01
N LEU A 198 27.70 12.35 0.27
CA LEU A 198 28.64 11.33 0.75
C LEU A 198 29.96 11.98 1.18
N THR A 199 30.19 12.02 2.48
CA THR A 199 31.54 12.12 3.06
C THR A 199 32.02 10.70 3.36
N GLN A 200 33.21 10.36 2.87
CA GLN A 200 33.86 9.06 3.04
C GLN A 200 33.78 8.58 4.51
N VAL A 201 33.34 7.34 4.72
CA VAL A 201 33.23 6.70 6.04
C VAL A 201 34.33 5.65 6.18
N ASN A 202 35.00 5.59 7.33
CA ASN A 202 36.14 4.71 7.59
C ASN A 202 35.74 3.31 8.10
N TYR A 203 34.58 2.77 7.69
CA TYR A 203 34.20 1.38 7.98
C TYR A 203 33.47 0.73 6.80
N THR A 204 33.51 -0.60 6.77
CA THR A 204 32.88 -1.40 5.73
C THR A 204 31.37 -1.28 5.83
N ARG A 205 30.75 -0.61 4.86
CA ARG A 205 29.29 -0.54 4.74
C ARG A 205 28.77 -1.83 4.11
N THR A 206 27.85 -2.51 4.78
CA THR A 206 27.09 -3.61 4.16
C THR A 206 26.03 -2.99 3.26
N VAL A 207 26.40 -2.71 2.01
CA VAL A 207 25.42 -2.32 0.98
C VAL A 207 24.68 -3.58 0.57
N SER A 208 23.40 -3.68 0.90
CA SER A 208 22.59 -4.81 0.46
C SER A 208 22.53 -4.80 -1.07
N PRO A 209 22.95 -5.88 -1.76
CA PRO A 209 23.20 -5.87 -3.20
C PRO A 209 21.93 -5.84 -4.09
N ASP A 210 20.72 -5.96 -3.52
CA ASP A 210 19.50 -6.20 -4.29
C ASP A 210 18.58 -4.99 -4.53
N VAL A 211 19.01 -3.76 -4.22
CA VAL A 211 18.12 -2.59 -4.37
C VAL A 211 18.27 -1.94 -5.74
N THR A 212 17.34 -2.25 -6.64
CA THR A 212 17.20 -1.67 -7.99
C THR A 212 16.60 -0.25 -7.99
N GLY A 213 16.31 0.31 -6.81
CA GLY A 213 15.73 1.63 -6.63
C GLY A 213 16.75 2.70 -6.23
N GLY A 214 16.46 3.96 -6.57
CA GLY A 214 17.31 5.10 -6.22
C GLY A 214 17.55 5.17 -4.71
N GLY A 215 18.78 5.49 -4.30
CA GLY A 215 19.16 5.65 -2.90
C GLY A 215 19.89 6.97 -2.66
N TYR A 216 19.99 7.35 -1.41
CA TYR A 216 20.80 8.50 -0.98
C TYR A 216 21.37 8.23 0.42
N VAL A 217 22.16 9.16 0.93
CA VAL A 217 22.76 9.03 2.27
C VAL A 217 22.09 10.00 3.23
N SER A 218 21.77 9.49 4.41
CA SER A 218 21.31 10.27 5.56
C SER A 218 22.29 10.11 6.72
N LYS A 219 21.89 10.48 7.93
CA LYS A 219 22.73 10.40 9.13
C LYS A 219 21.97 9.85 10.31
N VAL A 220 22.67 9.11 11.15
CA VAL A 220 22.27 8.81 12.53
C VAL A 220 23.31 9.40 13.48
N TYR A 221 22.94 9.61 14.75
CA TYR A 221 23.87 10.03 15.78
C TYR A 221 23.80 9.09 16.97
N ILE A 222 24.97 8.73 17.47
CA ILE A 222 25.15 7.95 18.69
C ILE A 222 25.83 8.86 19.72
N GLU A 223 25.30 8.91 20.93
CA GLU A 223 25.84 9.71 22.02
C GLU A 223 27.34 9.43 22.25
N LYS A 224 28.13 10.49 22.48
CA LYS A 224 29.59 10.39 22.61
C LYS A 224 30.02 9.73 23.92
N GLU A 225 29.21 9.89 24.96
CA GLU A 225 29.51 9.37 26.30
C GLU A 225 29.16 7.90 26.48
N MET A 226 28.46 7.27 25.53
CA MET A 226 28.16 5.84 25.57
C MET A 226 29.44 4.99 25.58
N ARG A 227 29.47 3.99 26.47
CA ARG A 227 30.60 3.06 26.62
C ARG A 227 30.13 1.62 26.49
N ALA A 228 30.71 0.88 25.57
CA ALA A 228 30.47 -0.55 25.46
C ALA A 228 31.02 -1.27 26.70
N PHE A 229 30.34 -2.35 27.12
CA PHE A 229 30.90 -3.25 28.14
C PHE A 229 32.13 -4.01 27.63
N ASP A 230 32.16 -4.32 26.33
CA ASP A 230 33.27 -4.97 25.63
C ASP A 230 33.49 -4.27 24.27
N GLU A 231 34.63 -3.60 24.12
CA GLU A 231 34.99 -2.87 22.90
C GLU A 231 35.18 -3.79 21.67
N LYS A 232 35.32 -5.10 21.86
CA LYS A 232 35.49 -6.06 20.75
C LYS A 232 34.18 -6.56 20.14
N ASN A 233 33.05 -6.44 20.86
CA ASN A 233 31.78 -7.11 20.50
C ASN A 233 30.52 -6.21 20.57
N GLY A 234 30.70 -4.90 20.79
CA GLY A 234 29.58 -3.95 20.86
C GLY A 234 29.16 -3.44 19.47
N THR A 235 28.37 -4.18 18.71
CA THR A 235 27.77 -3.63 17.47
C THR A 235 26.40 -3.04 17.77
N ILE A 236 26.13 -1.83 17.26
CA ILE A 236 24.80 -1.22 17.28
C ILE A 236 24.20 -1.36 15.87
N SER A 237 23.04 -1.98 15.78
CA SER A 237 22.32 -2.16 14.50
C SER A 237 21.17 -1.17 14.41
N PHE A 238 21.14 -0.41 13.33
CA PHE A 238 20.05 0.50 12.98
C PHE A 238 19.20 -0.13 11.88
N ASN A 239 17.93 -0.38 12.19
CA ASN A 239 16.92 -0.79 11.23
C ASN A 239 15.76 0.20 11.26
N ILE A 240 15.68 1.04 10.23
CA ILE A 240 14.67 2.10 10.10
C ILE A 240 13.89 1.82 8.83
N SER A 241 12.56 1.80 8.93
CA SER A 241 11.69 1.64 7.77
C SER A 241 10.61 2.71 7.76
N PHE A 242 10.39 3.28 6.59
CA PHE A 242 9.32 4.22 6.32
C PHE A 242 8.51 3.72 5.13
N PHE A 243 7.33 3.18 5.44
CA PHE A 243 6.38 2.67 4.47
C PHE A 243 5.30 3.72 4.24
N VAL A 244 5.03 3.99 2.97
CA VAL A 244 4.05 4.99 2.58
C VAL A 244 3.28 4.54 1.35
N SER A 245 1.95 4.55 1.46
CA SER A 245 1.02 4.14 0.41
C SER A 245 -0.01 5.23 0.13
N GLU A 246 -0.25 5.52 -1.15
CA GLU A 246 -1.29 6.46 -1.59
C GLU A 246 -2.72 5.92 -1.35
N GLY A 247 -2.87 4.62 -1.09
CA GLY A 247 -4.17 3.97 -0.96
C GLY A 247 -4.78 3.60 -2.31
N THR A 248 -6.10 3.53 -2.37
CA THR A 248 -6.82 3.18 -3.60
C THR A 248 -7.81 4.29 -3.93
N THR A 249 -7.81 4.78 -5.17
CA THR A 249 -8.76 5.79 -5.63
C THR A 249 -9.49 5.28 -6.87
N LEU A 250 -10.83 5.23 -6.82
CA LEU A 250 -11.66 4.73 -7.93
C LEU A 250 -11.23 3.33 -8.43
N GLY A 251 -10.81 2.46 -7.51
CA GLY A 251 -10.33 1.11 -7.82
C GLY A 251 -8.93 1.00 -8.42
N PHE A 252 -8.23 2.12 -8.63
CA PHE A 252 -6.81 2.12 -9.01
C PHE A 252 -5.94 2.15 -7.76
N LEU A 253 -5.07 1.14 -7.64
CA LEU A 253 -4.02 1.10 -6.61
C LEU A 253 -3.06 2.27 -6.85
N GLY A 254 -2.95 3.14 -5.85
CA GLY A 254 -1.96 4.19 -5.82
C GLY A 254 -0.56 3.64 -5.54
N LYS A 255 0.44 4.49 -5.69
CA LYS A 255 1.84 4.08 -5.52
C LYS A 255 2.15 3.74 -4.08
N THR A 256 3.02 2.77 -3.89
CA THR A 256 3.55 2.41 -2.57
C THR A 256 5.07 2.42 -2.60
N TYR A 257 5.66 3.08 -1.60
CA TYR A 257 7.10 3.20 -1.43
C TYR A 257 7.54 2.73 -0.05
N ASN A 258 8.76 2.22 0.01
CA ASN A 258 9.41 1.84 1.25
C ASN A 258 10.83 2.40 1.26
N ALA A 259 11.12 3.27 2.21
CA ALA A 259 12.46 3.77 2.47
C ALA A 259 13.06 3.03 3.66
N GLN A 260 14.23 2.42 3.49
CA GLN A 260 14.88 1.60 4.51
C GLN A 260 16.31 2.05 4.80
N VAL A 261 16.70 1.96 6.07
CA VAL A 261 18.09 2.00 6.54
C VAL A 261 18.35 0.70 7.28
N SER A 262 19.40 -0.01 6.89
CA SER A 262 19.89 -1.20 7.57
C SER A 262 21.41 -1.11 7.66
N GLU A 263 21.91 -0.69 8.82
CA GLU A 263 23.34 -0.41 9.03
C GLU A 263 23.81 -0.99 10.36
N GLU A 264 24.99 -1.58 10.37
CA GLU A 264 25.66 -2.08 11.57
C GLU A 264 26.89 -1.23 11.86
N ILE A 265 26.94 -0.68 13.07
CA ILE A 265 27.98 0.25 13.50
C ILE A 265 28.79 -0.43 14.60
N PRO A 266 30.09 -0.71 14.38
CA PRO A 266 30.92 -1.35 15.37
C PRO A 266 31.23 -0.40 16.54
N ALA A 267 31.62 -0.98 17.67
CA ALA A 267 32.04 -0.25 18.85
C ALA A 267 33.16 0.74 18.52
N GLY A 268 33.11 1.92 19.14
CA GLY A 268 34.12 2.97 18.95
C GLY A 268 33.74 4.04 17.92
N PHE A 269 32.77 3.78 17.04
CA PHE A 269 32.14 4.83 16.25
C PHE A 269 31.12 5.57 17.11
N ARG A 270 31.41 6.85 17.37
CA ARG A 270 30.58 7.74 18.18
C ARG A 270 30.27 8.98 17.37
N GLN A 271 29.16 9.65 17.68
CA GLN A 271 28.66 10.85 16.99
C GLN A 271 27.98 10.55 15.64
N SER A 272 28.17 11.43 14.65
CA SER A 272 27.50 11.44 13.36
C SER A 272 27.97 10.30 12.47
N VAL A 273 27.08 9.37 12.13
CA VAL A 273 27.36 8.25 11.24
C VAL A 273 26.50 8.35 9.98
N PRO A 274 27.10 8.40 8.77
CA PRO A 274 26.35 8.44 7.52
C PRO A 274 25.78 7.06 7.18
N VAL A 275 24.47 7.00 6.96
CA VAL A 275 23.73 5.76 6.70
C VAL A 275 23.12 5.78 5.30
N ALA A 276 23.15 4.63 4.60
CA ALA A 276 22.49 4.52 3.32
C ALA A 276 20.97 4.38 3.49
N VAL A 277 20.22 5.19 2.73
CA VAL A 277 18.77 5.09 2.58
C VAL A 277 18.47 4.47 1.23
N TYR A 278 17.76 3.36 1.26
CA TYR A 278 17.31 2.61 0.09
C TYR A 278 15.83 2.87 -0.13
N ILE A 279 15.42 3.27 -1.34
CA ILE A 279 14.01 3.48 -1.67
C ILE A 279 13.58 2.44 -2.68
N GLU A 280 12.53 1.69 -2.33
CA GLU A 280 11.88 0.72 -3.20
C GLU A 280 10.47 1.18 -3.55
N LYS A 281 10.09 1.08 -4.83
CA LYS A 281 8.69 1.19 -5.26
C LYS A 281 8.08 -0.22 -5.26
N ILE A 282 7.13 -0.49 -4.37
CA ILE A 282 6.53 -1.82 -4.19
C ILE A 282 5.41 -2.07 -5.21
N THR A 283 4.54 -1.08 -5.41
CA THR A 283 3.40 -1.18 -6.34
C THR A 283 3.13 0.13 -7.06
N GLY A 284 2.52 -0.01 -8.24
CA GLY A 284 1.82 1.04 -8.96
C GLY A 284 2.08 0.95 -10.44
#